data_AF-A0A3B9FFK6-F1
#
_entry.id   AF-A0A3B9FFK6-F1
#
_cell.length_a   1.000
_cell.length_b   1.000
_cell.length_c   1.000
_cell.angle_alpha   90.00
_cell.angle_beta   90.00
_cell.angle_gamma   90.00
#
_symmetry.space_group_name_H-M   'P 1'
#
loop_
_entity.id
_entity.type
_entity.pdbx_description
1 polymer ?
#
loop_
_entity_poly.entity_id
_entity_poly.type
_entity_poly.pdbx_seq_one_letter_code
_entity_poly.pdbx_strand_id
1 'polypeptide(L)'
;MLGFVQNIGRTILTFLAAFGRITLFSVTAVRWIFTPPYYWQQLLRQIVDIGYYSLPVVGLTTLFSGMVLALQSYTGFARFSAEDTVATVVVLSVTRELGPVLAGLMVAGRIGASMAAEIGTMRVTDQIDALDTLSTRPMQYLVAPRLLAGTICLPFLVLVGDVIGVFGGYIVGVYRLGFNPSIYLARTLEYLEV
;
A
#
# COMPACT_ATOMS: atom_id res chain seq x y z
N MET A 1 34.88 -11.84 28.72
CA MET A 1 35.00 -10.87 27.61
C MET A 1 34.94 -11.51 26.22
N LEU A 2 35.71 -12.58 25.93
CA LEU A 2 35.70 -13.26 24.62
C LEU A 2 34.32 -13.77 24.17
N GLY A 3 33.52 -14.36 25.07
CA GLY A 3 32.18 -14.85 24.73
C GLY A 3 31.18 -13.76 24.31
N PHE A 4 31.32 -12.54 24.86
CA PHE A 4 30.48 -11.40 24.50
C PHE A 4 30.78 -10.93 23.06
N VAL A 5 32.06 -10.81 22.71
CA VAL A 5 32.50 -10.45 21.35
C VAL A 5 32.12 -11.54 20.34
N GLN A 6 32.24 -12.81 20.70
CA GLN A 6 31.82 -13.93 19.85
C GLN A 6 30.31 -13.93 19.58
N ASN A 7 29.48 -13.65 20.60
CA ASN A 7 28.03 -13.63 20.44
C ASN A 7 27.57 -12.44 19.58
N ILE A 8 28.20 -11.29 19.75
CA ILE A 8 27.98 -10.12 18.87
C ILE A 8 28.40 -10.46 17.44
N GLY A 9 29.60 -11.02 17.25
CA GLY A 9 30.10 -11.41 15.93
C GLY A 9 29.17 -12.40 15.23
N ARG A 10 28.70 -13.44 15.95
CA ARG A 10 27.73 -14.40 15.42
C ARG A 10 26.42 -13.72 15.02
N THR A 11 25.87 -12.85 15.86
CA THR A 11 24.60 -12.17 15.61
C THR A 11 24.68 -11.23 14.40
N ILE A 12 25.76 -10.47 14.28
CA ILE A 12 25.97 -9.56 13.14
C ILE A 12 26.13 -10.37 11.84
N LEU A 13 26.92 -11.44 11.86
CA LEU A 13 27.12 -12.28 10.69
C LEU A 13 25.85 -13.01 10.26
N THR A 14 25.04 -13.51 11.20
CA THR A 14 23.75 -14.13 10.87
C THR A 14 22.75 -13.11 10.32
N PHE A 15 22.74 -11.89 10.86
CA PHE A 15 21.92 -10.79 10.35
C PHE A 15 22.32 -10.39 8.92
N LEU A 16 23.63 -10.18 8.67
CA LEU A 16 24.15 -9.88 7.34
C LEU A 16 23.86 -11.00 6.33
N ALA A 17 24.02 -12.27 6.75
CA ALA A 17 23.70 -13.41 5.90
C ALA A 17 22.19 -13.49 5.58
N ALA A 18 21.32 -13.20 6.55
CA ALA A 18 19.87 -13.13 6.32
C ALA A 18 19.50 -12.01 5.35
N PHE A 19 20.06 -10.81 5.55
CA PHE A 19 19.87 -9.68 4.66
C PHE A 19 20.33 -9.97 3.23
N GLY A 20 21.50 -10.61 3.07
CA GLY A 20 22.01 -11.05 1.77
C GLY A 20 21.08 -12.04 1.07
N ARG A 21 20.55 -13.04 1.79
CA ARG A 21 19.57 -13.99 1.24
C ARG A 21 18.28 -13.31 0.76
N ILE A 22 17.73 -12.40 1.57
CA ILE A 22 16.51 -11.65 1.20
C ILE A 22 16.78 -10.78 -0.03
N THR A 23 17.91 -10.07 -0.06
CA THR A 23 18.28 -9.21 -1.19
C THR A 23 18.42 -10.02 -2.48
N LEU A 24 19.14 -11.14 -2.44
CA LEU A 24 19.27 -12.04 -3.60
C LEU A 24 17.93 -12.60 -4.05
N PHE A 25 17.06 -12.99 -3.11
CA PHE A 25 15.70 -13.43 -3.41
C PHE A 25 14.90 -12.34 -4.11
N SER A 26 14.89 -11.11 -3.59
CA SER A 26 14.18 -9.97 -4.17
C SER A 26 14.68 -9.62 -5.57
N VAL A 27 16.00 -9.53 -5.77
CA VAL A 27 16.59 -9.27 -7.10
C VAL A 27 16.23 -10.37 -8.09
N THR A 28 16.30 -11.63 -7.65
CA THR A 28 15.91 -12.77 -8.47
C THR A 28 14.42 -12.69 -8.83
N ALA A 29 13.56 -12.34 -7.87
CA ALA A 29 12.12 -12.22 -8.09
C ALA A 29 11.79 -11.14 -9.12
N VAL A 30 12.43 -9.98 -9.01
CA VAL A 30 12.28 -8.88 -9.97
C VAL A 30 12.78 -9.30 -11.35
N ARG A 31 13.90 -10.02 -11.45
CA ARG A 31 14.39 -10.54 -12.74
C ARG A 31 13.36 -11.47 -13.39
N TRP A 32 12.71 -12.33 -12.62
CA TRP A 32 11.71 -13.28 -13.15
C TRP A 32 10.42 -12.61 -13.64
N ILE A 33 10.14 -11.36 -13.23
CA ILE A 33 9.03 -10.57 -13.78
C ILE A 33 9.21 -10.31 -15.28
N PHE A 34 10.45 -10.10 -15.73
CA PHE A 34 10.74 -9.72 -17.12
C PHE A 34 11.11 -10.89 -18.02
N THR A 35 11.25 -12.10 -17.50
CA THR A 35 11.66 -13.28 -18.28
C THR A 35 10.47 -14.20 -18.61
N PRO A 36 10.32 -14.68 -19.85
CA PRO A 36 9.29 -15.64 -20.22
C PRO A 36 9.52 -17.03 -19.56
N PRO A 37 8.48 -17.88 -19.44
CA PRO A 37 7.08 -17.70 -19.84
C PRO A 37 6.26 -16.82 -18.86
N TYR A 38 5.26 -16.12 -19.38
CA TYR A 38 4.37 -15.26 -18.60
C TYR A 38 3.03 -15.94 -18.30
N TYR A 39 2.61 -15.93 -17.03
CA TYR A 39 1.37 -16.56 -16.57
C TYR A 39 0.24 -15.53 -16.37
N TRP A 40 -0.40 -15.09 -17.47
CA TRP A 40 -1.43 -14.03 -17.45
C TRP A 40 -2.68 -14.37 -16.64
N GLN A 41 -3.13 -15.62 -16.65
CA GLN A 41 -4.27 -16.03 -15.83
C GLN A 41 -3.98 -15.83 -14.34
N GLN A 42 -2.76 -16.17 -13.91
CA GLN A 42 -2.32 -16.00 -12.54
C GLN A 42 -2.16 -14.51 -12.20
N LEU A 43 -1.62 -13.71 -13.12
CA LEU A 43 -1.52 -12.27 -12.95
C LEU A 43 -2.89 -11.60 -12.75
N LEU A 44 -3.87 -11.91 -13.61
CA LEU A 44 -5.23 -11.35 -13.51
C LEU A 44 -5.89 -11.72 -12.17
N ARG A 45 -5.71 -12.98 -11.73
CA ARG A 45 -6.20 -13.41 -10.42
C ARG A 45 -5.58 -12.58 -9.28
N GLN A 46 -4.27 -12.31 -9.35
CA GLN A 46 -3.59 -11.48 -8.35
C GLN A 46 -4.01 -10.00 -8.43
N ILE A 47 -4.30 -9.46 -9.62
CA ILE A 47 -4.81 -8.10 -9.77
C ILE A 47 -6.18 -7.96 -9.09
N VAL A 48 -7.07 -8.94 -9.24
CA VAL A 48 -8.36 -8.94 -8.55
C VAL A 48 -8.16 -9.07 -7.05
N ASP A 49 -7.29 -9.98 -6.61
CA ASP A 49 -7.09 -10.22 -5.17
C ASP A 49 -6.49 -9.00 -4.45
N ILE A 50 -5.42 -8.44 -5.01
CA ILE A 50 -4.71 -7.30 -4.45
C ILE A 50 -5.49 -6.01 -4.65
N GLY A 51 -6.00 -5.77 -5.85
CA GLY A 51 -6.72 -4.55 -6.19
C GLY A 51 -8.12 -4.54 -5.60
N TYR A 52 -9.03 -5.33 -6.18
CA TYR A 52 -10.46 -5.24 -5.87
C TYR A 52 -10.75 -5.55 -4.40
N TYR A 53 -10.21 -6.63 -3.85
CA TYR A 53 -10.54 -6.95 -2.46
C TYR A 53 -9.91 -6.01 -1.44
N SER A 54 -8.84 -5.27 -1.77
CA SER A 54 -8.24 -4.27 -0.86
C SER A 54 -8.96 -2.93 -0.87
N LEU A 55 -9.76 -2.63 -1.89
CA LEU A 55 -10.50 -1.36 -2.01
C LEU A 55 -11.31 -0.98 -0.76
N PRO A 56 -12.09 -1.89 -0.13
CA PRO A 56 -12.88 -1.52 1.05
C PRO A 56 -12.02 -1.06 2.23
N VAL A 57 -10.86 -1.70 2.45
CA VAL A 57 -9.97 -1.37 3.58
C VAL A 57 -9.27 -0.03 3.32
N VAL A 58 -8.74 0.18 2.11
CA VAL A 58 -8.09 1.44 1.72
C VAL A 58 -9.12 2.58 1.71
N GLY A 59 -10.30 2.36 1.13
CA GLY A 59 -11.36 3.36 1.06
C GLY A 59 -11.88 3.76 2.44
N LEU A 60 -12.16 2.80 3.32
CA LEU A 60 -12.67 3.11 4.66
C LEU A 60 -11.64 3.89 5.50
N THR A 61 -10.37 3.49 5.44
CA THR A 61 -9.30 4.14 6.19
C THR A 61 -9.03 5.56 5.70
N THR A 62 -8.90 5.75 4.37
CA THR A 62 -8.72 7.08 3.78
C THR A 62 -9.92 8.00 3.99
N LEU A 63 -11.15 7.48 3.88
CA LEU A 63 -12.38 8.22 4.16
C LEU A 63 -12.36 8.83 5.58
N PHE A 64 -12.16 7.98 6.60
CA PHE A 64 -12.14 8.46 7.98
C PHE A 64 -10.94 9.36 8.28
N SER A 65 -9.77 9.08 7.71
CA SER A 65 -8.61 9.96 7.83
C SER A 65 -8.90 11.35 7.26
N GLY A 66 -9.55 11.45 6.10
CA GLY A 66 -9.96 12.71 5.50
C GLY A 66 -10.98 13.48 6.35
N MET A 67 -11.97 12.77 6.90
CA MET A 67 -12.95 13.36 7.84
C MET A 67 -12.29 13.95 9.08
N VAL A 68 -11.40 13.18 9.72
CA VAL A 68 -10.68 13.59 10.93
C VAL A 68 -9.78 14.79 10.62
N LEU A 69 -9.08 14.76 9.49
CA LEU A 69 -8.18 15.84 9.09
C LEU A 69 -8.94 17.15 8.86
N ALA A 70 -10.10 17.11 8.21
CA ALA A 70 -10.94 18.29 8.01
C ALA A 70 -11.40 18.89 9.35
N LEU A 71 -11.89 18.04 10.26
CA LEU A 71 -12.36 18.48 11.57
C LEU A 71 -11.22 19.11 12.39
N GLN A 72 -10.05 18.46 12.42
CA GLN A 72 -8.90 18.93 13.20
C GLN A 72 -8.33 20.22 12.62
N SER A 73 -8.21 20.30 11.29
CA SER A 73 -7.74 21.51 10.61
C SER A 73 -8.65 22.69 10.89
N TYR A 74 -9.98 22.50 10.83
CA TYR A 74 -10.94 23.55 11.15
C TYR A 74 -10.72 24.13 12.55
N THR A 75 -10.59 23.27 13.58
CA THR A 75 -10.35 23.75 14.95
C THR A 75 -9.07 24.57 15.10
N GLY A 76 -8.05 24.31 14.27
CA GLY A 76 -6.83 25.09 14.22
C GLY A 76 -7.01 26.44 13.52
N PHE A 77 -7.63 26.44 12.33
CA PHE A 77 -7.75 27.63 11.47
C PHE A 77 -8.92 28.56 11.84
N ALA A 78 -9.95 28.08 12.52
CA ALA A 78 -11.06 28.91 13.00
C ALA A 78 -10.59 30.04 13.93
N ARG A 79 -9.48 29.82 14.66
CA ARG A 79 -8.83 30.84 15.50
C ARG A 79 -8.22 32.00 14.72
N PHE A 80 -7.95 31.81 13.44
CA PHE A 80 -7.34 32.78 12.53
C PHE A 80 -8.30 33.25 11.44
N SER A 81 -9.60 32.90 11.54
CA SER A 81 -10.61 33.19 10.52
C SER A 81 -10.22 32.72 9.11
N ALA A 82 -9.47 31.61 9.02
CA ALA A 82 -8.90 31.08 7.78
C ALA A 82 -9.54 29.74 7.38
N GLU A 83 -10.85 29.60 7.60
CA GLU A 83 -11.62 28.35 7.44
C GLU A 83 -11.60 27.82 6.00
N ASP A 84 -11.55 28.69 5.00
CA ASP A 84 -11.46 28.33 3.58
C ASP A 84 -10.19 27.52 3.24
N THR A 85 -9.14 27.61 4.07
CA THR A 85 -7.86 26.90 3.88
C THR A 85 -7.97 25.42 4.22
N VAL A 86 -9.01 25.01 4.95
CA VAL A 86 -9.21 23.62 5.37
C VAL A 86 -9.31 22.69 4.16
N ALA A 87 -9.99 23.10 3.09
CA ALA A 87 -10.11 22.31 1.86
C ALA A 87 -8.74 22.06 1.21
N THR A 88 -7.89 23.09 1.16
CA THR A 88 -6.53 23.03 0.63
C THR A 88 -5.64 22.09 1.45
N VAL A 89 -5.73 22.16 2.78
CA VAL A 89 -4.96 21.28 3.67
C VAL A 89 -5.37 19.83 3.49
N VAL A 90 -6.68 19.56 3.42
CA VAL A 90 -7.18 18.19 3.20
C VAL A 90 -6.66 17.62 1.88
N VAL A 91 -6.81 18.35 0.76
CA VAL A 91 -6.41 17.81 -0.55
C VAL A 91 -4.89 17.57 -0.61
N LEU A 92 -4.08 18.52 -0.14
CA LEU A 92 -2.62 18.39 -0.19
C LEU A 92 -2.11 17.29 0.73
N SER A 93 -2.60 17.22 1.96
CA SER A 93 -2.15 16.19 2.91
C SER A 93 -2.63 14.79 2.54
N VAL A 94 -3.84 14.66 1.98
CA VAL A 94 -4.33 13.36 1.52
C VAL A 94 -3.51 12.89 0.31
N THR A 95 -3.42 13.69 -0.74
CA THR A 95 -2.78 13.26 -2.01
C THR A 95 -1.26 13.09 -1.92
N ARG A 96 -0.55 13.92 -1.15
CA ARG A 96 0.92 13.87 -1.11
C ARG A 96 1.48 12.88 -0.09
N GLU A 97 0.77 12.67 1.02
CA GLU A 97 1.30 11.94 2.18
C GLU A 97 0.39 10.77 2.57
N LEU A 98 -0.84 11.09 3.02
CA LEU A 98 -1.68 10.11 3.70
C LEU A 98 -2.19 9.01 2.77
N GLY A 99 -2.59 9.33 1.54
CA GLY A 99 -3.06 8.35 0.56
C GLY A 99 -2.02 7.27 0.26
N PRO A 100 -0.81 7.64 -0.20
CA PRO A 100 0.30 6.71 -0.42
C PRO A 100 0.64 5.88 0.81
N VAL A 101 0.76 6.52 1.98
CA VAL A 101 1.16 5.84 3.23
C VAL A 101 0.08 4.87 3.71
N LEU A 102 -1.18 5.30 3.75
CA LEU A 102 -2.29 4.47 4.21
C LEU A 102 -2.54 3.30 3.26
N ALA A 103 -2.57 3.53 1.96
CA ALA A 103 -2.74 2.45 0.98
C ALA A 103 -1.58 1.45 1.06
N GLY A 104 -0.33 1.93 1.12
CA GLY A 104 0.85 1.08 1.25
C GLY A 104 0.83 0.22 2.52
N LEU A 105 0.51 0.82 3.66
CA LEU A 105 0.46 0.12 4.94
C LEU A 105 -0.68 -0.92 4.98
N MET A 106 -1.87 -0.58 4.47
CA MET A 106 -3.02 -1.49 4.44
C MET A 106 -2.79 -2.67 3.49
N VAL A 107 -2.24 -2.42 2.30
CA VAL A 107 -1.88 -3.48 1.35
C VAL A 107 -0.78 -4.36 1.92
N ALA A 108 0.30 -3.77 2.46
CA ALA A 108 1.39 -4.55 3.06
C ALA A 108 0.91 -5.44 4.21
N GLY A 109 0.03 -4.93 5.08
CA GLY A 109 -0.53 -5.70 6.19
C GLY A 109 -1.43 -6.84 5.70
N ARG A 110 -2.47 -6.51 4.94
CA ARG A 110 -3.51 -7.48 4.55
C ARG A 110 -3.03 -8.45 3.47
N ILE A 111 -2.47 -7.94 2.37
CA ILE A 111 -2.01 -8.75 1.26
C ILE A 111 -0.70 -9.46 1.61
N GLY A 112 0.23 -8.79 2.29
CA GLY A 112 1.48 -9.42 2.72
C GLY A 112 1.25 -10.62 3.64
N ALA A 113 0.36 -10.49 4.63
CA ALA A 113 -0.01 -11.61 5.51
C ALA A 113 -0.71 -12.75 4.75
N SER A 114 -1.65 -12.42 3.86
CA SER A 114 -2.34 -13.41 3.01
C SER A 114 -1.36 -14.20 2.14
N MET A 115 -0.46 -13.51 1.45
CA MET A 115 0.56 -14.14 0.59
C MET A 115 1.53 -15.00 1.41
N ALA A 116 1.97 -14.54 2.58
CA ALA A 116 2.84 -15.31 3.46
C ALA A 116 2.15 -16.59 3.95
N ALA A 117 0.87 -16.51 4.31
CA ALA A 117 0.08 -17.66 4.70
C ALA A 117 -0.11 -18.65 3.53
N GLU A 118 -0.48 -18.15 2.35
CA GLU A 118 -0.69 -18.97 1.16
C GLU A 118 0.59 -19.72 0.76
N ILE A 119 1.72 -19.01 0.63
CA ILE A 119 3.02 -19.62 0.29
C ILE A 119 3.48 -20.59 1.40
N GLY A 120 3.23 -20.24 2.67
CA GLY A 120 3.53 -21.11 3.81
C GLY A 120 2.76 -22.43 3.74
N THR A 121 1.46 -22.39 3.46
CA THR A 121 0.64 -23.60 3.27
C THR A 121 1.12 -24.41 2.07
N MET A 122 1.44 -23.76 0.95
CA MET A 122 1.99 -24.45 -0.23
C MET A 122 3.34 -25.12 0.06
N ARG A 123 4.15 -24.55 0.96
CA ARG A 123 5.42 -25.16 1.39
C ARG A 123 5.19 -26.38 2.29
N VAL A 124 4.27 -26.30 3.24
CA VAL A 124 3.98 -27.40 4.19
C VAL A 124 3.26 -28.57 3.50
N THR A 125 2.57 -28.32 2.40
CA THR A 125 1.87 -29.34 1.60
C THR A 125 2.68 -29.84 0.40
N ASP A 126 3.98 -29.53 0.34
CA ASP A 126 4.91 -29.90 -0.73
C ASP A 126 4.49 -29.45 -2.15
N GLN A 127 3.52 -28.53 -2.28
CA GLN A 127 3.05 -28.03 -3.58
C GLN A 127 4.14 -27.26 -4.33
N ILE A 128 5.04 -26.59 -3.60
CA ILE A 128 6.17 -25.87 -4.21
C ILE A 128 7.16 -26.85 -4.84
N ASP A 129 7.48 -27.95 -4.15
CA ASP A 129 8.42 -28.95 -4.66
C ASP A 129 7.77 -29.75 -5.80
N ALA A 130 6.45 -29.98 -5.74
CA ALA A 130 5.68 -30.56 -6.84
C ALA A 130 5.79 -29.74 -8.14
N LEU A 131 5.71 -28.41 -8.06
CA LEU A 131 5.89 -27.54 -9.24
C LEU A 131 7.26 -27.74 -9.89
N ASP A 132 8.33 -27.82 -9.08
CA ASP A 132 9.67 -28.10 -9.59
C ASP A 132 9.75 -29.46 -10.28
N THR A 133 9.12 -30.52 -9.74
CA THR A 133 9.08 -31.84 -10.40
C THR A 133 8.30 -31.85 -11.71
N LEU A 134 7.31 -30.96 -11.85
CA LEU A 134 6.52 -30.76 -13.07
C LEU A 134 7.21 -29.81 -14.06
N SER A 135 8.51 -29.53 -13.88
CA SER A 135 9.30 -28.62 -14.72
C SER A 135 8.74 -27.18 -14.78
N THR A 136 7.94 -26.80 -13.78
CA THR A 136 7.36 -25.46 -13.66
C THR A 136 8.08 -24.69 -12.57
N ARG A 137 8.79 -23.62 -12.93
CA ARG A 137 9.59 -22.84 -11.97
C ARG A 137 8.67 -22.10 -10.97
N PRO A 138 8.74 -22.40 -9.66
CA PRO A 138 7.88 -21.78 -8.65
C PRO A 138 8.03 -20.26 -8.58
N MET A 139 9.23 -19.74 -8.81
CA MET A 139 9.50 -18.31 -8.77
C MET A 139 8.73 -17.53 -9.85
N GLN A 140 8.62 -18.10 -11.06
CA GLN A 140 7.87 -17.49 -12.17
C GLN A 140 6.36 -17.67 -12.01
N TYR A 141 5.92 -18.81 -11.48
CA TYR A 141 4.50 -19.12 -11.35
C TYR A 141 3.85 -18.46 -10.12
N LEU A 142 4.56 -18.41 -8.99
CA LEU A 142 4.04 -17.93 -7.72
C LEU A 142 4.46 -16.48 -7.42
N VAL A 143 5.74 -16.16 -7.50
CA VAL A 143 6.25 -14.89 -6.95
C VAL A 143 6.11 -13.75 -7.96
N ALA A 144 6.52 -13.95 -9.21
CA ALA A 144 6.51 -12.90 -10.23
C ALA A 144 5.12 -12.27 -10.47
N PRO A 145 4.00 -13.03 -10.62
CA PRO A 145 2.69 -12.44 -10.85
C PRO A 145 2.19 -11.62 -9.67
N ARG A 146 2.51 -12.05 -8.43
CA ARG A 146 2.16 -11.34 -7.19
C ARG A 146 2.88 -10.00 -7.09
N LEU A 147 4.18 -9.98 -7.38
CA LEU A 147 4.98 -8.75 -7.37
C LEU A 147 4.53 -7.77 -8.46
N LEU A 148 4.28 -8.25 -9.68
CA LEU A 148 3.79 -7.40 -10.77
C LEU A 148 2.40 -6.85 -10.44
N ALA A 149 1.47 -7.69 -9.99
CA ALA A 149 0.13 -7.25 -9.59
C ALA A 149 0.19 -6.22 -8.45
N GLY A 150 1.01 -6.43 -7.42
CA GLY A 150 1.19 -5.47 -6.34
C GLY A 150 1.73 -4.12 -6.82
N THR A 151 2.72 -4.14 -7.70
CA THR A 151 3.32 -2.92 -8.27
C THR A 151 2.33 -2.14 -9.12
N ILE A 152 1.49 -2.83 -9.89
CA ILE A 152 0.46 -2.21 -10.74
C ILE A 152 -0.71 -1.70 -9.90
N CYS A 153 -1.23 -2.51 -8.98
CA CYS A 153 -2.44 -2.18 -8.22
C CYS A 153 -2.23 -1.05 -7.20
N LEU A 154 -1.04 -0.93 -6.61
CA LEU A 154 -0.81 0.02 -5.51
C LEU A 154 -1.04 1.49 -5.93
N PRO A 155 -0.50 2.01 -7.06
CA PRO A 155 -0.82 3.34 -7.55
C PRO A 155 -2.33 3.57 -7.80
N PHE A 156 -3.05 2.59 -8.33
CA PHE A 156 -4.50 2.71 -8.53
C PHE A 156 -5.27 2.75 -7.20
N LEU A 157 -4.83 1.96 -6.21
CA LEU A 157 -5.41 1.98 -4.87
C LEU A 157 -5.18 3.33 -4.17
N VAL A 158 -3.99 3.92 -4.35
CA VAL A 158 -3.69 5.27 -3.85
C VAL A 158 -4.62 6.28 -4.48
N LEU A 159 -4.75 6.29 -5.82
CA LEU A 159 -5.63 7.22 -6.53
C LEU A 159 -7.09 7.13 -6.05
N VAL A 160 -7.61 5.92 -5.90
CA VAL A 160 -8.98 5.72 -5.39
C VAL A 160 -9.08 6.16 -3.93
N GLY A 161 -8.07 5.85 -3.11
CA GLY A 161 -7.98 6.30 -1.72
C GLY A 161 -7.94 7.83 -1.58
N ASP A 162 -7.24 8.52 -2.47
CA ASP A 162 -7.16 9.97 -2.48
C ASP A 162 -8.52 10.61 -2.75
N VAL A 163 -9.22 10.12 -3.78
CA VAL A 163 -10.57 10.59 -4.11
C VAL A 163 -11.52 10.37 -2.93
N ILE A 164 -11.49 9.19 -2.32
CA ILE A 164 -12.34 8.86 -1.17
C ILE A 164 -11.96 9.69 0.07
N GLY A 165 -10.67 9.91 0.32
CA GLY A 165 -10.18 10.69 1.45
C GLY A 165 -10.59 12.17 1.35
N VAL A 166 -10.41 12.78 0.18
CA VAL A 166 -10.87 14.14 -0.09
C VAL A 166 -12.39 14.24 0.05
N PHE A 167 -13.13 13.24 -0.44
CA PHE A 167 -14.57 13.16 -0.24
C PHE A 167 -14.97 13.05 1.24
N GLY A 168 -14.21 12.33 2.06
CA GLY A 168 -14.41 12.30 3.52
C GLY A 168 -14.26 13.68 4.16
N GLY A 169 -13.26 14.45 3.74
CA GLY A 169 -13.10 15.83 4.18
C GLY A 169 -14.24 16.74 3.72
N TYR A 170 -14.74 16.57 2.49
CA TYR A 170 -15.91 17.27 1.96
C TYR A 170 -17.16 17.02 2.81
N ILE A 171 -17.41 15.77 3.22
CA ILE A 171 -18.56 15.42 4.05
C ILE A 171 -18.55 16.24 5.35
N VAL A 172 -17.41 16.28 6.05
CA VAL A 172 -17.31 17.01 7.32
C VAL A 172 -17.34 18.52 7.09
N GLY A 173 -16.60 19.03 6.10
CA GLY A 173 -16.53 20.46 5.79
C GLY A 173 -17.90 21.04 5.45
N VAL A 174 -18.64 20.40 4.56
CA VAL A 174 -19.94 20.91 4.11
C VAL A 174 -21.05 20.61 5.11
N TYR A 175 -21.24 19.35 5.50
CA TYR A 175 -22.43 18.97 6.26
C TYR A 175 -22.33 19.25 7.76
N ARG A 176 -21.11 19.32 8.31
CA ARG A 176 -20.91 19.50 9.75
C ARG A 176 -20.38 20.89 10.10
N LEU A 177 -19.50 21.45 9.27
CA LEU A 177 -18.89 22.77 9.51
C LEU A 177 -19.59 23.90 8.76
N GLY A 178 -20.48 23.59 7.81
CA GLY A 178 -21.28 24.59 7.11
C GLY A 178 -20.55 25.31 5.98
N PHE A 179 -19.47 24.74 5.45
CA PHE A 179 -18.75 25.32 4.32
C PHE A 179 -19.60 25.33 3.05
N ASN A 180 -19.36 26.32 2.19
CA ASN A 180 -20.01 26.36 0.88
C ASN A 180 -19.46 25.22 -0.02
N PRO A 181 -20.33 24.34 -0.54
CA PRO A 181 -19.91 23.22 -1.40
C PRO A 181 -19.10 23.65 -2.62
N SER A 182 -19.49 24.76 -3.27
CA SER A 182 -18.85 25.25 -4.49
C SER A 182 -17.44 25.77 -4.23
N ILE A 183 -17.24 26.44 -3.10
CA ILE A 183 -15.93 26.96 -2.68
C ILE A 183 -15.00 25.80 -2.33
N TYR A 184 -15.48 24.80 -1.59
CA TYR A 184 -14.68 23.63 -1.24
C TYR A 184 -14.14 22.94 -2.50
N LEU A 185 -15.02 22.64 -3.46
CA LEU A 185 -14.63 21.96 -4.70
C LEU A 185 -13.70 22.81 -5.57
N ALA A 186 -13.96 24.11 -5.69
CA ALA A 186 -13.10 25.02 -6.44
C ALA A 186 -11.68 25.04 -5.85
N ARG A 187 -11.56 25.13 -4.52
CA ARG A 187 -10.26 25.10 -3.83
C ARG A 187 -9.56 23.75 -3.96
N THR A 188 -10.31 22.65 -3.86
CA THR A 188 -9.75 21.31 -4.08
C THR A 188 -9.11 21.19 -5.46
N LEU A 189 -9.79 21.67 -6.51
CA LEU A 189 -9.29 21.59 -7.89
C LEU A 189 -8.12 22.54 -8.15
N GLU A 190 -8.21 23.79 -7.67
CA GLU A 190 -7.16 24.80 -7.85
C GLU A 190 -5.80 24.33 -7.30
N TYR A 191 -5.79 23.68 -6.14
CA TYR A 191 -4.56 23.19 -5.51
C TYR A 191 -4.13 21.79 -5.97
N LEU A 192 -4.93 21.12 -6.80
CA LEU A 192 -4.55 19.84 -7.43
C LEU A 192 -3.71 20.07 -8.70
N GLU A 193 -3.87 21.23 -9.35
CA GLU A 193 -3.19 21.58 -10.62
C GLU A 193 -1.76 22.13 -10.45
N VAL A 194 -1.26 22.26 -9.21
CA VAL A 194 0.05 22.86 -8.87
C VAL A 194 1.03 21.86 -8.27
#